data_AF-A0A1N6I8V7-F1
#
_entry.id   AF-A0A1N6I8V7-F1
#
_cell.length_a   1.000
_cell.length_b   1.000
_cell.length_c   1.000
_cell.angle_alpha   90.00
_cell.angle_beta   90.00
_cell.angle_gamma   90.00
#
_symmetry.space_group_name_H-M   'P 1'
#
loop_
_entity.id
_entity.type
_entity.pdbx_description
1 polymer ?
#
loop_
_entity_poly.entity_id
_entity_poly.type
_entity_poly.pdbx_seq_one_letter_code
_entity_poly.pdbx_strand_id
1 'polypeptide(L)'
;MDDSITLSGSDQAKTADAKAWIRFVQVLTLTLGSGLMLAGIIFFFAYNWEQMHRFVKMGIAVALILAVFAVAIKVKMSDFTHKITLSVLCGLVGVFWAIFGQVYQTKADSYVFFLTWALCILAWVFFADFYPLWAVFIVLASMGVIPLIPSCDWHSTLLMLYGAAWILFFVFAPKYLPRLSAPPSWFTSALFTVEFGVAVFTVCYVTVKGSEAQNLLMAFAVAAATIWYALKQKDIWLYSMLFIGALSVLECVYFRCLLPTFGLFYQIMMSAAALGGASFAIVRQNEKWKQEESGTSTNQSVMDNGKQQP
;
A
#
# COMPACT_ATOMS: atom_id res chain seq x y z
N MET A 1 -18.65 -12.89 -59.15
CA MET A 1 -17.77 -13.56 -58.18
C MET A 1 -17.06 -12.43 -57.45
N ASP A 2 -17.75 -11.98 -56.41
CA ASP A 2 -17.27 -11.05 -55.39
C ASP A 2 -16.21 -11.76 -54.54
N ASP A 3 -15.15 -11.06 -54.18
CA ASP A 3 -14.41 -11.28 -52.93
C ASP A 3 -13.59 -10.02 -52.63
N SER A 4 -14.30 -8.92 -52.42
CA SER A 4 -13.76 -7.77 -51.69
C SER A 4 -13.99 -8.01 -50.21
N ILE A 5 -13.00 -8.62 -49.54
CA ILE A 5 -12.97 -8.70 -48.08
C ILE A 5 -12.74 -7.27 -47.57
N THR A 6 -13.84 -6.55 -47.37
CA THR A 6 -13.89 -5.36 -46.55
C THR A 6 -13.66 -5.82 -45.11
N LEU A 7 -12.44 -5.64 -44.61
CA LEU A 7 -12.12 -5.79 -43.20
C LEU A 7 -12.97 -4.74 -42.45
N SER A 8 -14.12 -5.18 -41.96
CA SER A 8 -15.04 -4.37 -41.16
C SER A 8 -14.29 -3.85 -39.94
N GLY A 9 -14.30 -2.53 -39.77
CA GLY A 9 -13.78 -1.88 -38.58
C GLY A 9 -14.52 -2.35 -37.33
N SER A 10 -13.86 -3.17 -36.53
CA SER A 10 -14.12 -3.29 -35.09
C SER A 10 -12.99 -3.97 -34.31
N ASP A 11 -12.04 -4.65 -34.96
CA ASP A 11 -10.91 -5.29 -34.27
C ASP A 11 -9.58 -4.60 -34.58
N GLN A 12 -9.49 -3.30 -34.30
CA GLN A 12 -8.19 -2.77 -33.92
C GLN A 12 -7.85 -3.40 -32.56
N ALA A 13 -7.11 -4.51 -32.60
CA ALA A 13 -6.42 -5.04 -31.45
C ALA A 13 -5.84 -3.84 -30.68
N LYS A 14 -6.24 -3.67 -29.42
CA LYS A 14 -5.74 -2.65 -28.47
C LYS A 14 -4.23 -2.81 -28.31
N THR A 15 -3.48 -2.43 -29.33
CA THR A 15 -2.03 -2.39 -29.31
C THR A 15 -1.68 -1.14 -28.52
N ALA A 16 -0.90 -1.32 -27.46
CA ALA A 16 -0.50 -0.21 -26.61
C ALA A 16 0.29 0.81 -27.46
N ASP A 17 -0.12 2.07 -27.38
CA ASP A 17 0.51 3.22 -28.02
C ASP A 17 2.03 3.19 -27.79
N ALA A 18 2.82 3.39 -28.87
CA ALA A 18 4.28 3.39 -28.80
C ALA A 18 4.81 4.37 -27.74
N LYS A 19 4.12 5.50 -27.53
CA LYS A 19 4.47 6.47 -26.48
C LYS A 19 4.23 5.93 -25.07
N ALA A 20 3.17 5.14 -24.87
CA ALA A 20 2.89 4.48 -23.60
C ALA A 20 3.96 3.42 -23.28
N TRP A 21 4.41 2.67 -24.29
CA TRP A 21 5.52 1.73 -24.16
C TRP A 21 6.83 2.41 -23.76
N ILE A 22 7.20 3.51 -24.41
CA ILE A 22 8.41 4.27 -24.06
C ILE A 22 8.32 4.76 -22.61
N ARG A 23 7.19 5.33 -22.20
CA ARG A 23 6.99 5.79 -20.82
C ARG A 23 7.08 4.64 -19.82
N PHE A 24 6.49 3.50 -20.12
CA PHE A 24 6.58 2.30 -19.28
C PHE A 24 8.04 1.86 -19.11
N VAL A 25 8.80 1.75 -20.20
CA VAL A 25 10.22 1.37 -20.16
C VAL A 25 11.03 2.40 -19.35
N GLN A 26 10.80 3.70 -19.55
CA GLN A 26 11.46 4.74 -18.77
C GLN A 26 11.20 4.62 -17.26
N VAL A 27 9.94 4.44 -16.86
CA VAL A 27 9.56 4.26 -15.46
C VAL A 27 10.17 2.97 -14.89
N LEU A 28 10.11 1.87 -15.64
CA LEU A 28 10.63 0.58 -15.24
C LEU A 28 12.15 0.64 -15.06
N THR A 29 12.89 1.10 -16.07
CA THR A 29 14.35 1.16 -16.02
C THR A 29 14.83 2.13 -14.94
N LEU A 30 14.17 3.28 -14.76
CA LEU A 30 14.57 4.24 -13.74
C LEU A 30 14.32 3.72 -12.32
N THR A 31 13.16 3.09 -12.07
CA THR A 31 12.83 2.53 -10.76
C THR A 31 13.70 1.32 -10.44
N LEU A 32 13.83 0.36 -11.37
CA LEU A 32 14.70 -0.80 -11.20
C LEU A 32 16.17 -0.41 -11.06
N GLY A 33 16.67 0.49 -11.91
CA GLY A 33 18.05 0.97 -11.85
C GLY A 33 18.37 1.63 -10.52
N SER A 34 17.46 2.46 -10.00
CA SER A 34 17.60 3.08 -8.68
C SER A 34 17.58 2.06 -7.55
N GLY A 35 16.69 1.06 -7.62
CA GLY A 35 16.63 -0.03 -6.66
C GLY A 35 17.88 -0.91 -6.65
N LEU A 36 18.36 -1.30 -7.84
CA LEU A 36 19.60 -2.06 -8.01
C LEU A 36 20.83 -1.27 -7.57
N MET A 37 20.85 0.05 -7.77
CA MET A 37 21.91 0.92 -7.24
C MET A 37 21.94 0.88 -5.71
N LEU A 38 20.79 1.03 -5.05
CA LEU A 38 20.70 0.92 -3.58
C LEU A 38 21.12 -0.46 -3.08
N ALA A 39 20.67 -1.53 -3.75
CA ALA A 39 21.08 -2.90 -3.43
C ALA A 39 22.60 -3.10 -3.60
N GLY A 40 23.17 -2.56 -4.68
CA GLY A 40 24.61 -2.58 -4.93
C GLY A 40 25.40 -1.85 -3.83
N ILE A 41 24.90 -0.72 -3.33
CA ILE A 41 25.50 -0.01 -2.19
C ILE A 41 25.47 -0.87 -0.93
N ILE A 42 24.34 -1.52 -0.64
CA ILE A 42 24.22 -2.42 0.51
C ILE A 42 25.21 -3.59 0.39
N PHE A 43 25.31 -4.22 -0.79
CA PHE A 43 26.26 -5.31 -1.03
C PHE A 43 27.71 -4.85 -1.00
N PHE A 44 28.01 -3.64 -1.46
CA PHE A 44 29.34 -3.05 -1.30
C PHE A 44 29.72 -2.98 0.18
N PHE A 45 28.82 -2.50 1.05
CA PHE A 45 29.07 -2.47 2.48
C PHE A 45 29.21 -3.87 3.08
N ALA A 46 28.34 -4.81 2.69
CA ALA A 46 28.38 -6.18 3.19
C ALA A 46 29.68 -6.90 2.82
N TYR A 47 30.11 -6.82 1.56
CA TYR A 47 31.32 -7.49 1.07
C TYR A 47 32.60 -6.89 1.68
N ASN A 48 32.69 -5.57 1.77
CA ASN A 48 33.89 -4.89 2.28
C ASN A 48 33.87 -4.71 3.80
N TRP A 49 32.86 -5.25 4.52
CA TRP A 49 32.56 -4.88 5.90
C TRP A 49 33.75 -5.06 6.85
N GLU A 50 34.42 -6.21 6.81
CA GLU A 50 35.52 -6.52 7.74
C GLU A 50 36.77 -5.67 7.47
N GLN A 51 37.01 -5.31 6.22
CA GLN A 51 38.21 -4.59 5.79
C GLN A 51 38.08 -3.07 5.98
N MET A 52 36.86 -2.55 6.11
CA MET A 52 36.62 -1.12 6.25
C MET A 52 36.70 -0.64 7.71
N HIS A 53 37.53 0.37 7.94
CA HIS A 53 37.52 1.09 9.21
C HIS A 53 36.17 1.81 9.43
N ARG A 54 35.72 1.91 10.69
CA ARG A 54 34.41 2.49 11.04
C ARG A 54 34.15 3.88 10.46
N PHE A 55 35.17 4.74 10.41
CA PHE A 55 35.02 6.10 9.85
C PHE A 55 34.87 6.09 8.33
N VAL A 56 35.47 5.12 7.64
CA VAL A 56 35.29 4.95 6.19
C VAL A 56 33.86 4.51 5.92
N LYS A 57 33.33 3.56 6.70
CA LYS A 57 31.94 3.09 6.55
C LYS A 57 30.94 4.25 6.63
N MET A 58 31.06 5.05 7.70
CA MET A 58 30.20 6.21 7.94
C MET A 58 30.44 7.32 6.91
N GLY A 59 31.71 7.59 6.58
CA GLY A 59 32.10 8.63 5.63
C GLY A 59 31.56 8.38 4.23
N ILE A 60 31.63 7.15 3.73
CA ILE A 60 31.04 6.78 2.43
C ILE A 60 29.53 6.97 2.44
N ALA A 61 28.83 6.52 3.49
CA ALA A 61 27.38 6.67 3.60
C ALA A 61 26.95 8.15 3.58
N VAL A 62 27.63 9.00 4.36
CA VAL A 62 27.38 10.45 4.38
C VAL A 62 27.72 11.09 3.03
N ALA A 63 28.86 10.73 2.43
CA ALA A 63 29.25 11.26 1.13
C ALA A 63 28.22 10.95 0.03
N LEU A 64 27.66 9.73 0.03
CA LEU A 64 26.60 9.33 -0.90
C LEU A 64 25.32 10.14 -0.67
N ILE A 65 24.88 10.32 0.58
CA ILE A 65 23.72 11.16 0.92
C ILE A 65 23.93 12.58 0.40
N LEU A 66 25.09 13.19 0.70
CA LEU A 66 25.41 14.56 0.27
C LEU A 66 25.50 14.68 -1.25
N ALA A 67 26.06 13.68 -1.93
CA ALA A 67 26.15 13.67 -3.39
C ALA A 67 24.76 13.61 -4.04
N VAL A 68 23.89 12.69 -3.60
CA VAL A 68 22.52 12.57 -4.12
C VAL A 68 21.70 13.81 -3.77
N PHE A 69 21.86 14.36 -2.57
CA PHE A 69 21.21 15.61 -2.19
C PHE A 69 21.65 16.80 -3.07
N ALA A 70 22.94 16.92 -3.35
CA ALA A 70 23.47 17.95 -4.25
C ALA A 70 22.92 17.79 -5.68
N VAL A 71 22.79 16.55 -6.17
CA VAL A 71 22.16 16.25 -7.46
C VAL A 71 20.70 16.67 -7.46
N ALA A 72 19.94 16.32 -6.42
CA ALA A 72 18.52 16.66 -6.31
C ALA A 72 18.24 18.17 -6.37
N ILE A 73 19.14 19.00 -5.80
CA ILE A 73 18.98 20.46 -5.81
C ILE A 73 19.51 21.10 -7.11
N LYS A 74 20.67 20.65 -7.60
CA LYS A 74 21.40 21.35 -8.67
C LYS A 74 20.96 20.94 -10.07
N VAL A 75 20.53 19.71 -10.25
CA VAL A 75 20.23 19.16 -11.57
C VAL A 75 18.76 19.38 -11.90
N LYS A 76 18.48 20.05 -13.02
CA LYS A 76 17.12 20.16 -13.54
C LYS A 76 16.68 18.80 -14.08
N MET A 77 15.66 18.22 -13.45
CA MET A 77 15.15 16.89 -13.77
C MET A 77 13.64 16.94 -14.03
N SER A 78 13.08 15.89 -14.64
CA SER A 78 11.64 15.71 -14.68
C SER A 78 11.08 15.50 -13.27
N ASP A 79 9.82 15.84 -13.03
CA ASP A 79 9.15 15.67 -11.73
C ASP A 79 9.28 14.22 -11.21
N PHE A 80 9.03 13.24 -12.08
CA PHE A 80 9.16 11.83 -11.71
C PHE A 80 10.60 11.45 -11.35
N THR A 81 11.58 11.88 -12.14
CA THR A 81 13.01 11.60 -11.85
C THR A 81 13.44 12.25 -10.54
N HIS A 82 12.96 13.46 -10.24
CA HIS A 82 13.24 14.13 -8.98
C HIS A 82 12.65 13.37 -7.79
N LYS A 83 11.40 12.89 -7.89
CA LYS A 83 10.76 12.04 -6.88
C LYS A 83 11.52 10.74 -6.62
N ILE A 84 12.01 10.08 -7.68
CA ILE A 84 12.87 8.88 -7.56
C ILE A 84 14.20 9.22 -6.89
N THR A 85 14.83 10.34 -7.26
CA THR A 85 16.09 10.80 -6.65
C THR A 85 15.92 11.07 -5.15
N LEU A 86 14.83 11.72 -4.75
CA LEU A 86 14.49 11.90 -3.32
C LEU A 86 14.21 10.56 -2.62
N SER A 87 13.63 9.59 -3.31
CA SER A 87 13.40 8.25 -2.77
C SER A 87 14.73 7.51 -2.51
N VAL A 88 15.71 7.65 -3.43
CA VAL A 88 17.07 7.14 -3.24
C VAL A 88 17.75 7.84 -2.06
N LEU A 89 17.62 9.16 -1.93
CA LEU A 89 18.13 9.92 -0.79
C LEU A 89 17.58 9.38 0.53
N CYS A 90 16.26 9.19 0.63
CA CYS A 90 15.59 8.63 1.81
C CYS A 90 16.08 7.19 2.11
N GLY A 91 16.32 6.37 1.09
CA GLY A 91 16.90 5.04 1.23
C GLY A 91 18.34 5.07 1.79
N LEU A 92 19.18 6.00 1.31
CA LEU A 92 20.55 6.16 1.79
C LEU A 92 20.61 6.62 3.25
N VAL A 93 19.65 7.43 3.72
CA VAL A 93 19.50 7.75 5.15
C VAL A 93 19.27 6.46 5.96
N GLY A 94 18.49 5.51 5.45
CA GLY A 94 18.31 4.20 6.07
C GLY A 94 19.59 3.37 6.09
N VAL A 95 20.32 3.35 4.98
CA VAL A 95 21.64 2.68 4.90
C VAL A 95 22.60 3.26 5.95
N PHE A 96 22.63 4.58 6.12
CA PHE A 96 23.43 5.22 7.16
C PHE A 96 23.05 4.73 8.56
N TRP A 97 21.77 4.69 8.91
CA TRP A 97 21.31 4.22 10.22
C TRP A 97 21.59 2.73 10.45
N ALA A 98 21.45 1.91 9.42
CA ALA A 98 21.81 0.49 9.48
C ALA A 98 23.32 0.29 9.75
N ILE A 99 24.18 1.04 9.05
CA ILE A 99 25.63 1.02 9.30
C ILE A 99 25.94 1.52 10.70
N PHE A 100 25.29 2.60 11.15
CA PHE A 100 25.50 3.15 12.49
C PHE A 100 25.18 2.12 13.57
N GLY A 101 24.01 1.47 13.50
CA GLY A 101 23.61 0.44 14.46
C GLY A 101 24.57 -0.74 14.50
N GLN A 102 25.06 -1.18 13.34
CA GLN A 102 26.03 -2.27 13.22
C GLN A 102 27.44 -1.89 13.72
N VAL A 103 27.93 -0.68 13.41
CA VAL A 103 29.26 -0.20 13.81
C VAL A 103 29.36 -0.02 15.32
N TYR A 104 28.33 0.58 15.93
CA TYR A 104 28.35 0.92 17.36
C TYR A 104 27.70 -0.13 18.24
N GLN A 105 27.13 -1.20 17.65
CA GLN A 105 26.44 -2.31 18.35
C GLN A 105 25.65 -1.81 19.56
N THR A 106 24.87 -0.75 19.34
CA THR A 106 24.14 -0.12 20.42
C THR A 106 23.16 -1.15 20.99
N LYS A 107 23.09 -1.29 22.31
CA LYS A 107 22.02 -2.07 22.98
C LYS A 107 20.63 -1.45 22.82
N ALA A 108 20.49 -0.46 21.94
CA ALA A 108 19.23 0.18 21.63
C ALA A 108 18.38 -0.79 20.80
N ASP A 109 17.09 -0.82 21.10
CA ASP A 109 16.14 -1.61 20.33
C ASP A 109 16.05 -1.10 18.89
N SER A 110 15.89 -2.03 17.94
CA SER A 110 15.84 -1.73 16.50
C SER A 110 14.76 -0.70 16.14
N TYR A 111 13.66 -0.61 16.91
CA TYR A 111 12.59 0.35 16.65
C TYR A 111 13.06 1.81 16.73
N VAL A 112 14.07 2.11 17.57
CA VAL A 112 14.63 3.46 17.71
C VAL A 112 15.28 3.89 16.39
N PHE A 113 15.94 2.97 15.70
CA PHE A 113 16.54 3.24 14.39
C PHE A 113 15.49 3.47 13.31
N PHE A 114 14.41 2.69 13.28
CA PHE A 114 13.32 2.91 12.34
C PHE A 114 12.60 4.24 12.59
N LEU A 115 12.34 4.58 13.86
CA LEU A 115 11.73 5.85 14.23
C LEU A 115 12.63 7.03 13.86
N THR A 116 13.92 6.94 14.15
CA THR A 116 14.87 8.01 13.82
C THR A 116 15.02 8.16 12.30
N TRP A 117 15.07 7.06 11.57
CA TRP A 117 15.07 7.09 10.11
C TRP A 117 13.81 7.76 9.57
N ALA A 118 12.63 7.37 10.05
CA ALA A 118 11.35 7.99 9.67
C ALA A 118 11.38 9.52 9.91
N LEU A 119 11.79 9.95 11.11
CA LEU A 119 11.90 11.37 11.45
C LEU A 119 12.87 12.13 10.52
N CYS A 120 14.03 11.55 10.22
CA CYS A 120 15.01 12.14 9.31
C CYS A 120 14.48 12.30 7.88
N ILE A 121 13.58 11.42 7.43
CA ILE A 121 13.04 11.48 6.07
C ILE A 121 11.71 12.22 5.93
N LEU A 122 11.05 12.56 7.05
CA LEU A 122 9.72 13.17 7.07
C LEU A 122 9.61 14.39 6.15
N ALA A 123 10.55 15.33 6.28
CA ALA A 123 10.57 16.54 5.45
C ALA A 123 10.68 16.19 3.95
N TRP A 124 11.56 15.26 3.58
CA TRP A 124 11.75 14.83 2.19
C TRP A 124 10.51 14.15 1.62
N VAL A 125 9.81 13.36 2.44
CA VAL A 125 8.55 12.69 2.05
C VAL A 125 7.48 13.73 1.74
N PHE A 126 7.33 14.75 2.59
CA PHE A 126 6.41 15.88 2.35
C PHE A 126 6.79 16.68 1.09
N PHE A 127 8.08 16.96 0.88
CA PHE A 127 8.54 17.70 -0.30
C PHE A 127 8.39 16.90 -1.60
N ALA A 128 8.59 15.59 -1.55
CA ALA A 128 8.47 14.73 -2.72
C ALA A 128 7.01 14.58 -3.17
N ASP A 129 6.05 14.64 -2.25
CA ASP A 129 4.63 14.38 -2.50
C ASP A 129 4.42 13.14 -3.40
N PHE A 130 5.08 12.04 -3.02
CA PHE A 130 5.14 10.81 -3.80
C PHE A 130 4.60 9.64 -2.97
N TYR A 131 3.42 9.15 -3.33
CA TYR A 131 2.70 8.14 -2.54
C TYR A 131 3.43 6.81 -2.29
N PRO A 132 4.23 6.27 -3.23
CA PRO A 132 5.10 5.13 -2.92
C PRO A 132 6.11 5.44 -1.81
N LEU A 133 6.65 6.66 -1.77
CA LEU A 133 7.56 7.09 -0.69
C LEU A 133 6.81 7.32 0.63
N TRP A 134 5.56 7.84 0.58
CA TRP A 134 4.68 7.87 1.75
C TRP A 134 4.40 6.47 2.31
N ALA A 135 4.17 5.47 1.46
CA ALA A 135 3.97 4.10 1.90
C ALA A 135 5.18 3.54 2.64
N VAL A 136 6.39 3.76 2.10
CA VAL A 136 7.65 3.42 2.78
C VAL A 136 7.75 4.14 4.13
N PHE A 137 7.47 5.44 4.15
CA PHE A 137 7.49 6.22 5.38
C PHE A 137 6.52 5.69 6.44
N ILE A 138 5.28 5.33 6.07
CA ILE A 138 4.28 4.79 7.01
C ILE A 138 4.75 3.44 7.56
N VAL A 139 5.34 2.58 6.74
CA VAL A 139 5.92 1.31 7.22
C VAL A 139 7.02 1.58 8.24
N LEU A 140 7.95 2.49 7.94
CA LEU A 140 9.04 2.86 8.86
C LEU A 140 8.53 3.47 10.16
N ALA A 141 7.59 4.42 10.06
CA ALA A 141 6.95 5.02 11.23
C ALA A 141 6.23 3.96 12.06
N SER A 142 5.56 3.00 11.42
CA SER A 142 4.88 1.90 12.11
C SER A 142 5.86 0.96 12.80
N MET A 143 6.98 0.61 12.17
CA MET A 143 8.05 -0.18 12.79
C MET A 143 8.69 0.52 13.99
N GLY A 144 8.70 1.86 14.01
CA GLY A 144 9.17 2.65 15.15
C GLY A 144 8.13 2.86 16.25
N VAL A 145 6.87 3.10 15.88
CA VAL A 145 5.79 3.49 16.81
C VAL A 145 5.10 2.29 17.45
N ILE A 146 4.84 1.22 16.70
CA ILE A 146 4.12 0.03 17.22
C ILE A 146 4.79 -0.54 18.47
N PRO A 147 6.13 -0.70 18.53
CA PRO A 147 6.80 -1.20 19.75
C PRO A 147 6.69 -0.27 20.97
N LEU A 148 6.35 1.01 20.78
CA LEU A 148 6.08 1.95 21.88
C LEU A 148 4.68 1.78 22.46
N ILE A 149 3.77 1.13 21.73
CA ILE A 149 2.41 0.87 22.21
C ILE A 149 2.50 -0.23 23.28
N PRO A 150 2.08 0.05 24.53
CA PRO A 150 2.20 -0.91 25.61
C PRO A 150 1.40 -2.18 25.30
N SER A 151 1.94 -3.32 25.72
CA SER A 151 1.24 -4.61 25.70
C SER A 151 0.19 -4.62 26.81
N CYS A 152 -0.97 -4.04 26.53
CA CYS A 152 -2.14 -4.05 27.41
C CYS A 152 -3.34 -4.72 26.71
N ASP A 153 -4.43 -4.91 27.44
CA ASP A 153 -5.62 -5.61 26.92
C ASP A 153 -6.25 -4.93 25.69
N TRP A 154 -5.96 -3.64 25.49
CA TRP A 154 -6.53 -2.82 24.41
C TRP A 154 -5.47 -2.51 23.34
N HIS A 155 -4.38 -3.28 23.31
CA HIS A 155 -3.28 -3.10 22.35
C HIS A 155 -3.79 -3.08 20.89
N SER A 156 -4.66 -4.01 20.52
CA SER A 156 -5.27 -4.05 19.18
C SER A 156 -6.11 -2.80 18.88
N THR A 157 -6.88 -2.29 19.84
CA THR A 157 -7.60 -1.02 19.70
C THR A 157 -6.64 0.14 19.42
N LEU A 158 -5.52 0.22 20.13
CA LEU A 158 -4.52 1.27 19.92
C LEU A 158 -3.87 1.18 18.52
N LEU A 159 -3.60 -0.03 18.03
CA LEU A 159 -3.09 -0.26 16.68
C LEU A 159 -4.08 0.23 15.61
N MET A 160 -5.36 -0.11 15.76
CA MET A 160 -6.41 0.33 14.84
C MET A 160 -6.61 1.85 14.89
N LEU A 161 -6.53 2.47 16.08
CA LEU A 161 -6.57 3.93 16.20
C LEU A 161 -5.39 4.60 15.48
N TYR A 162 -4.20 4.01 15.58
CA TYR A 162 -3.01 4.50 14.87
C TYR A 162 -3.17 4.39 13.35
N GLY A 163 -3.67 3.26 12.83
CA GLY A 163 -3.93 3.10 11.39
C GLY A 163 -5.07 4.00 10.90
N ALA A 164 -6.14 4.15 11.69
CA ALA A 164 -7.22 5.09 11.42
C ALA A 164 -6.72 6.54 11.36
N ALA A 165 -5.77 6.94 12.22
CA ALA A 165 -5.16 8.27 12.16
C ALA A 165 -4.45 8.53 10.82
N TRP A 166 -3.76 7.52 10.26
CA TRP A 166 -3.19 7.62 8.91
C TRP A 166 -4.25 7.77 7.82
N ILE A 167 -5.30 6.94 7.86
CA ILE A 167 -6.41 7.03 6.90
C ILE A 167 -7.06 8.42 6.95
N LEU A 168 -7.37 8.91 8.15
CA LEU A 168 -7.94 10.24 8.35
C LEU A 168 -7.00 11.33 7.84
N PHE A 169 -5.71 11.24 8.15
CA PHE A 169 -4.72 12.18 7.64
C PHE A 169 -4.78 12.26 6.11
N PHE A 170 -4.72 11.14 5.37
CA PHE A 170 -4.71 11.23 3.90
C PHE A 170 -6.06 11.59 3.28
N VAL A 171 -7.18 11.27 3.93
CA VAL A 171 -8.52 11.67 3.47
C VAL A 171 -8.76 13.18 3.66
N PHE A 172 -8.22 13.77 4.72
CA PHE A 172 -8.50 15.17 5.08
C PHE A 172 -7.35 16.14 4.78
N ALA A 173 -6.09 15.71 4.80
CA ALA A 173 -4.92 16.57 4.61
C ALA A 173 -4.97 17.40 3.32
N PRO A 174 -5.39 16.87 2.14
CA PRO A 174 -5.44 17.68 0.92
C PRO A 174 -6.40 18.88 1.03
N LYS A 175 -7.39 18.86 1.94
CA LYS A 175 -8.30 19.98 2.17
C LYS A 175 -7.65 21.12 2.96
N TYR A 176 -6.71 20.79 3.84
CA TYR A 176 -6.07 21.75 4.77
C TYR A 176 -4.65 22.12 4.35
N LEU A 177 -4.00 21.28 3.53
CA LEU A 177 -2.65 21.46 3.00
C LEU A 177 -2.71 21.44 1.47
N PRO A 178 -2.97 22.59 0.81
CA PRO A 178 -3.18 22.67 -0.64
C PRO A 178 -1.98 22.22 -1.49
N ARG A 179 -0.79 22.09 -0.87
CA ARG A 179 0.42 21.58 -1.52
C ARG A 179 0.43 20.06 -1.69
N LEU A 180 -0.33 19.33 -0.87
CA LEU A 180 -0.40 17.88 -0.97
C LEU A 180 -1.40 17.50 -2.05
N SER A 181 -0.98 16.62 -2.95
CA SER A 181 -1.87 16.01 -3.92
C SER A 181 -2.98 15.22 -3.22
N ALA A 182 -4.04 14.90 -3.96
CA ALA A 182 -5.02 13.93 -3.47
C ALA A 182 -4.44 12.51 -3.59
N PRO A 183 -4.66 11.63 -2.59
CA PRO A 183 -4.13 10.28 -2.65
C PRO A 183 -4.77 9.49 -3.79
N PRO A 184 -3.96 8.73 -4.57
CA PRO A 184 -4.48 7.83 -5.58
C PRO A 184 -5.25 6.69 -4.90
N SER A 185 -6.26 6.16 -5.59
CA SER A 185 -7.15 5.12 -5.05
C SER A 185 -6.38 3.92 -4.51
N TRP A 186 -5.38 3.42 -5.23
CA TRP A 186 -4.55 2.28 -4.80
C TRP A 186 -3.91 2.50 -3.42
N PHE A 187 -3.51 3.73 -3.09
CA PHE A 187 -2.81 4.05 -1.85
C PHE A 187 -3.79 4.03 -0.68
N THR A 188 -4.93 4.70 -0.82
CA THR A 188 -6.00 4.64 0.18
C THR A 188 -6.52 3.22 0.37
N SER A 189 -6.67 2.46 -0.72
CA SER A 189 -7.12 1.07 -0.66
C SER A 189 -6.10 0.15 0.01
N ALA A 190 -4.80 0.41 -0.17
CA ALA A 190 -3.77 -0.29 0.60
C ALA A 190 -3.88 -0.01 2.09
N LEU A 191 -4.10 1.25 2.50
CA LEU A 191 -4.28 1.60 3.92
C LEU A 191 -5.51 0.90 4.53
N PHE A 192 -6.66 0.95 3.86
CA PHE A 192 -7.86 0.24 4.31
C PHE A 192 -7.66 -1.28 4.34
N THR A 193 -6.89 -1.85 3.40
CA THR A 193 -6.60 -3.29 3.39
C THR A 193 -5.79 -3.70 4.63
N VAL A 194 -4.73 -2.95 4.97
CA VAL A 194 -3.91 -3.22 6.15
C VAL A 194 -4.74 -3.09 7.42
N GLU A 195 -5.49 -2.00 7.54
CA GLU A 195 -6.34 -1.73 8.70
C GLU A 195 -7.42 -2.80 8.89
N PHE A 196 -8.08 -3.21 7.80
CA PHE A 196 -9.04 -4.31 7.83
C PHE A 196 -8.39 -5.65 8.21
N GLY A 197 -7.16 -5.90 7.75
CA GLY A 197 -6.38 -7.08 8.16
C GLY A 197 -6.13 -7.13 9.67
N VAL A 198 -5.79 -5.99 10.29
CA VAL A 198 -5.65 -5.87 11.75
C VAL A 198 -6.98 -6.12 12.47
N ALA A 199 -8.09 -5.61 11.93
CA ALA A 199 -9.43 -5.86 12.48
C ALA A 199 -9.82 -7.34 12.40
N VAL A 200 -9.60 -8.01 11.25
CA VAL A 200 -9.84 -9.45 11.08
C VAL A 200 -8.99 -10.27 12.05
N PHE A 201 -7.69 -9.98 12.13
CA PHE A 201 -6.79 -10.63 13.08
C PHE A 201 -7.27 -10.45 14.52
N THR A 202 -7.74 -9.25 14.88
CA THR A 202 -8.28 -8.95 16.20
C THR A 202 -9.51 -9.82 16.48
N VAL A 203 -10.49 -9.88 15.58
CA VAL A 203 -11.68 -10.73 15.76
C VAL A 203 -11.30 -12.21 15.95
N CYS A 204 -10.38 -12.73 15.14
CA CYS A 204 -9.88 -14.10 15.29
C CYS A 204 -9.19 -14.31 16.65
N TYR A 205 -8.32 -13.37 17.05
CA TYR A 205 -7.62 -13.42 18.34
C TYR A 205 -8.61 -13.44 19.52
N VAL A 206 -9.60 -12.54 19.51
CA VAL A 206 -10.65 -12.48 20.54
C VAL A 206 -11.45 -13.78 20.58
N THR A 207 -11.77 -14.37 19.43
CA THR A 207 -12.52 -15.63 19.34
C THR A 207 -11.78 -16.80 20.02
N VAL A 208 -10.44 -16.81 19.93
CA VAL A 208 -9.62 -17.90 20.50
C VAL A 208 -9.33 -17.68 21.98
N LYS A 209 -8.85 -16.49 22.34
CA LYS A 209 -8.32 -16.19 23.69
C LYS A 209 -9.38 -15.63 24.65
N GLY A 210 -10.49 -15.12 24.12
CA GLY A 210 -11.35 -14.20 24.85
C GLY A 210 -10.66 -12.84 25.00
N SER A 211 -11.41 -11.76 24.81
CA SER A 211 -10.92 -10.40 25.10
C SER A 211 -12.07 -9.48 25.44
N GLU A 212 -11.71 -8.27 25.86
CA GLU A 212 -12.63 -7.18 26.14
C GLU A 212 -13.43 -6.71 24.92
N ALA A 213 -14.64 -6.19 25.17
CA ALA A 213 -15.61 -5.78 24.15
C ALA A 213 -15.13 -4.64 23.23
N GLN A 214 -14.24 -3.75 23.70
CA GLN A 214 -13.77 -2.62 22.88
C GLN A 214 -12.91 -3.02 21.68
N ASN A 215 -12.17 -4.12 21.77
CA ASN A 215 -11.38 -4.64 20.64
C ASN A 215 -12.32 -5.05 19.50
N LEU A 216 -13.44 -5.71 19.84
CA LEU A 216 -14.47 -6.09 18.87
C LEU A 216 -15.22 -4.86 18.32
N LEU A 217 -15.60 -3.92 19.19
CA LEU A 217 -16.28 -2.69 18.76
C LEU A 217 -15.44 -1.93 17.73
N MET A 218 -14.14 -1.77 17.99
CA MET A 218 -13.22 -1.10 17.06
C MET A 218 -13.05 -1.90 15.76
N ALA A 219 -12.89 -3.23 15.85
CA ALA A 219 -12.76 -4.07 14.66
C ALA A 219 -14.01 -4.00 13.76
N PHE A 220 -15.22 -3.97 14.34
CA PHE A 220 -16.45 -3.78 13.58
C PHE A 220 -16.57 -2.37 13.00
N ALA A 221 -16.11 -1.34 13.71
CA ALA A 221 -16.07 0.02 13.18
C ALA A 221 -15.14 0.12 11.95
N VAL A 222 -13.96 -0.51 12.02
CA VAL A 222 -13.02 -0.61 10.89
C VAL A 222 -13.64 -1.37 9.73
N ALA A 223 -14.30 -2.51 9.98
CA ALA A 223 -14.98 -3.27 8.94
C ALA A 223 -16.09 -2.45 8.26
N ALA A 224 -16.90 -1.74 9.04
CA ALA A 224 -17.95 -0.86 8.53
C ALA A 224 -17.37 0.30 7.69
N ALA A 225 -16.30 0.94 8.15
CA ALA A 225 -15.61 1.98 7.41
C ALA A 225 -15.03 1.46 6.08
N THR A 226 -14.47 0.24 6.09
CA THR A 226 -13.93 -0.42 4.89
C THR A 226 -15.03 -0.77 3.89
N ILE A 227 -16.17 -1.31 4.36
CA ILE A 227 -17.35 -1.57 3.52
C ILE A 227 -17.86 -0.28 2.89
N TRP A 228 -18.04 0.76 3.70
CA TRP A 228 -18.49 2.07 3.23
C TRP A 228 -17.56 2.63 2.14
N TYR A 229 -16.25 2.57 2.38
CA TYR A 229 -15.26 3.07 1.42
C TYR A 229 -15.26 2.25 0.13
N ALA A 230 -15.27 0.92 0.22
CA ALA A 230 -15.27 0.02 -0.93
C ALA A 230 -16.50 0.24 -1.83
N LEU A 231 -17.69 0.40 -1.23
CA LEU A 231 -18.92 0.68 -1.97
C LEU A 231 -18.92 2.08 -2.59
N LYS A 232 -18.40 3.08 -1.88
CA LYS A 232 -18.37 4.47 -2.35
C LYS A 232 -17.42 4.65 -3.55
N GLN A 233 -16.25 4.03 -3.50
CA GLN A 233 -15.24 4.13 -4.57
C GLN A 233 -15.40 3.06 -5.66
N LYS A 234 -16.38 2.16 -5.52
CA LYS A 234 -16.55 0.98 -6.38
C LYS A 234 -15.25 0.17 -6.51
N ASP A 235 -14.54 0.04 -5.39
CA ASP A 235 -13.23 -0.62 -5.36
C ASP A 235 -13.40 -2.14 -5.22
N ILE A 236 -13.17 -2.84 -6.33
CA ILE A 236 -13.30 -4.30 -6.41
C ILE A 236 -12.24 -5.04 -5.58
N TRP A 237 -11.04 -4.47 -5.42
CA TRP A 237 -9.98 -5.06 -4.63
C TRP A 237 -10.38 -5.10 -3.16
N LEU A 238 -10.81 -3.96 -2.61
CA LEU A 238 -11.29 -3.90 -1.23
C LEU A 238 -12.54 -4.74 -1.02
N TYR A 239 -13.46 -4.73 -1.99
CA TYR A 239 -14.67 -5.55 -1.91
C TYR A 239 -14.32 -7.05 -1.83
N SER A 240 -13.32 -7.51 -2.58
CA SER A 240 -12.82 -8.88 -2.51
C SER A 240 -12.15 -9.20 -1.17
N MET A 241 -11.38 -8.25 -0.62
CA MET A 241 -10.73 -8.40 0.69
C MET A 241 -11.74 -8.57 1.82
N LEU A 242 -12.91 -7.92 1.76
CA LEU A 242 -13.98 -8.11 2.74
C LEU A 242 -14.46 -9.57 2.81
N PHE A 243 -14.60 -10.24 1.67
CA PHE A 243 -14.95 -11.66 1.64
C PHE A 243 -13.84 -12.53 2.22
N ILE A 244 -12.57 -12.26 1.87
CA ILE A 244 -11.42 -13.00 2.43
C ILE A 244 -11.38 -12.85 3.96
N GLY A 245 -11.62 -11.65 4.48
CA GLY A 245 -11.71 -11.40 5.92
C GLY A 245 -12.86 -12.14 6.59
N ALA A 246 -14.06 -12.11 5.99
CA ALA A 246 -15.22 -12.83 6.50
C ALA A 246 -15.00 -14.35 6.52
N LEU A 247 -14.39 -14.90 5.47
CA LEU A 247 -13.98 -16.30 5.42
C LEU A 247 -12.97 -16.64 6.53
N SER A 248 -11.96 -15.78 6.73
CA SER A 248 -10.94 -16.00 7.77
C SER A 248 -11.55 -16.06 9.17
N VAL A 249 -12.52 -15.18 9.48
CA VAL A 249 -13.24 -15.20 10.75
C VAL A 249 -14.12 -16.45 10.86
N LEU A 250 -14.83 -16.81 9.80
CA LEU A 250 -15.68 -18.02 9.77
C LEU A 250 -14.86 -19.28 10.04
N GLU A 251 -13.70 -19.41 9.40
CA GLU A 251 -12.76 -20.53 9.64
C GLU A 251 -12.28 -20.56 11.09
N CYS A 252 -11.94 -19.40 11.65
CA CYS A 252 -11.51 -19.30 13.05
C CYS A 252 -12.61 -19.74 14.02
N VAL A 253 -13.86 -19.30 13.80
CA VAL A 253 -15.02 -19.69 14.60
C VAL A 253 -15.30 -21.18 14.45
N TYR A 254 -15.23 -21.71 13.23
CA TYR A 254 -15.43 -23.13 12.97
C TYR A 254 -14.41 -23.97 13.72
N PHE A 255 -13.13 -23.65 13.57
CA PHE A 255 -12.04 -24.35 14.24
C PHE A 255 -12.22 -24.37 15.77
N ARG A 256 -12.65 -23.24 16.36
CA ARG A 256 -12.79 -23.12 17.81
C ARG A 256 -14.04 -23.79 18.37
N CYS A 257 -15.17 -23.69 17.67
CA CYS A 257 -16.49 -23.99 18.22
C CYS A 257 -17.13 -25.25 17.61
N LEU A 258 -16.82 -25.57 16.35
CA LEU A 258 -17.55 -26.57 15.57
C LEU A 258 -16.69 -27.78 15.22
N LEU A 259 -15.36 -27.62 15.11
CA LEU A 259 -14.44 -28.71 14.78
C LEU A 259 -14.57 -29.93 15.71
N PRO A 260 -14.68 -29.78 17.06
CA PRO A 260 -14.83 -30.95 17.94
C PRO A 260 -16.12 -31.76 17.69
N THR A 261 -17.14 -31.13 17.12
CA THR A 261 -18.46 -31.74 16.90
C THR A 261 -18.62 -32.28 15.49
N PHE A 262 -18.18 -31.53 14.48
CA PHE A 262 -18.46 -31.80 13.07
C PHE A 262 -17.25 -32.30 12.26
N GLY A 263 -16.04 -32.19 12.81
CA GLY A 263 -14.80 -32.69 12.20
C GLY A 263 -14.33 -31.94 10.94
N LEU A 264 -13.15 -32.30 10.45
CA LEU A 264 -12.47 -31.60 9.34
C LEU A 264 -13.22 -31.69 7.99
N PHE A 265 -13.99 -32.76 7.77
CA PHE A 265 -14.69 -32.96 6.50
C PHE A 265 -15.73 -31.85 6.25
N TYR A 266 -16.53 -31.51 7.26
CA TYR A 266 -17.55 -30.48 7.14
C TYR A 266 -16.92 -29.07 7.03
N GLN A 267 -15.74 -28.86 7.62
CA GLN A 267 -14.96 -27.65 7.42
C GLN A 267 -14.67 -27.41 5.93
N ILE A 268 -14.03 -28.40 5.28
CA ILE A 268 -13.63 -28.29 3.86
C ILE A 268 -14.84 -28.00 2.97
N MET A 269 -15.98 -28.64 3.23
CA MET A 269 -17.21 -28.40 2.48
C MET A 269 -17.72 -26.96 2.64
N MET A 270 -17.74 -26.43 3.87
CA MET A 270 -18.16 -25.05 4.11
C MET A 270 -17.21 -24.03 3.50
N SER A 271 -15.89 -24.23 3.62
CA SER A 271 -14.88 -23.36 3.00
C SER A 271 -15.07 -23.30 1.49
N ALA A 272 -15.27 -24.45 0.84
CA ALA A 272 -15.50 -24.54 -0.60
C ALA A 272 -16.80 -23.82 -1.02
N ALA A 273 -17.89 -24.01 -0.28
CA ALA A 273 -19.16 -23.32 -0.54
C ALA A 273 -19.03 -21.79 -0.36
N ALA A 274 -18.33 -21.35 0.68
CA ALA A 274 -18.16 -19.94 1.00
C ALA A 274 -17.23 -19.23 0.00
N LEU A 275 -16.16 -19.90 -0.47
CA LEU A 275 -15.31 -19.43 -1.57
C LEU A 275 -16.09 -19.29 -2.89
N GLY A 276 -16.93 -20.28 -3.22
CA GLY A 276 -17.80 -20.23 -4.40
C GLY A 276 -18.80 -19.08 -4.34
N GLY A 277 -19.46 -18.90 -3.19
CA GLY A 277 -20.40 -17.81 -2.95
C GLY A 277 -19.74 -16.43 -3.01
N ALA A 278 -18.56 -16.28 -2.39
CA ALA A 278 -17.77 -15.05 -2.45
C ALA A 278 -17.37 -14.71 -3.89
N SER A 279 -16.86 -15.69 -4.65
CA SER A 279 -16.46 -15.50 -6.04
C SER A 279 -17.65 -15.05 -6.91
N PHE A 280 -18.81 -15.68 -6.75
CA PHE A 280 -20.04 -15.30 -7.46
C PHE A 280 -20.49 -13.88 -7.09
N ALA A 281 -20.48 -13.53 -5.81
CA ALA A 281 -20.86 -12.19 -5.34
C ALA A 281 -19.93 -11.09 -5.87
N ILE A 282 -18.62 -11.35 -5.91
CA ILE A 282 -17.61 -10.44 -6.47
C ILE A 282 -17.83 -10.23 -7.96
N VAL A 283 -18.01 -11.31 -8.75
CA VAL A 283 -18.26 -11.21 -10.19
C VAL A 283 -19.53 -10.42 -10.47
N ARG A 284 -20.64 -10.77 -9.80
CA ARG A 284 -21.91 -10.08 -9.97
C ARG A 284 -21.83 -8.59 -9.61
N GLN A 285 -21.11 -8.24 -8.54
CA GLN A 285 -20.96 -6.85 -8.14
C GLN A 285 -20.08 -6.07 -9.13
N ASN A 286 -19.02 -6.70 -9.65
CA ASN A 286 -18.17 -6.13 -10.69
C ASN A 286 -18.96 -5.84 -11.98
N GLU A 287 -19.83 -6.77 -12.40
CA GLU A 287 -20.71 -6.57 -13.55
C GLU A 287 -21.66 -5.39 -13.35
N LYS A 288 -22.30 -5.28 -12.18
CA LYS A 288 -23.17 -4.14 -11.86
C LYS A 288 -22.43 -2.81 -11.93
N TRP A 289 -21.24 -2.72 -11.33
CA TRP A 289 -20.46 -1.49 -11.35
C TRP A 289 -20.01 -1.10 -12.77
N LYS A 290 -19.61 -2.07 -13.59
CA LYS A 290 -19.31 -1.83 -15.01
C LYS A 290 -20.52 -1.33 -15.81
N GLN A 291 -21.71 -1.86 -15.53
CA GLN A 291 -22.97 -1.41 -16.17
C GLN A 291 -23.36 0.01 -15.76
N GLU A 292 -23.17 0.37 -14.49
CA GLU A 292 -23.41 1.74 -14.01
C GLU A 292 -22.44 2.75 -14.66
N GLU A 293 -21.18 2.36 -14.84
CA GLU A 293 -20.18 3.18 -15.53
C GLU A 293 -20.53 3.37 -17.03
N SER A 294 -20.92 2.30 -17.73
CA SER A 294 -21.29 2.36 -19.15
C SER A 294 -22.60 3.13 -19.37
N GLY A 295 -23.60 2.94 -18.51
CA GLY A 295 -24.88 3.68 -18.56
C GLY A 295 -24.71 5.18 -18.31
N THR A 296 -23.81 5.57 -17.40
CA THR A 296 -23.52 6.98 -17.12
C THR A 296 -22.82 7.66 -18.31
N SER A 297 -21.89 6.97 -18.97
CA SER A 297 -21.19 7.48 -20.16
C SER A 297 -22.12 7.68 -21.37
N THR A 298 -23.08 6.77 -21.57
CA THR A 298 -24.05 6.83 -22.67
C THR A 298 -25.02 8.01 -22.51
N ASN A 299 -25.52 8.24 -21.29
CA ASN A 299 -26.39 9.38 -21.00
C ASN A 299 -25.69 10.73 -21.13
N GLN A 300 -24.39 10.82 -20.77
CA GLN A 300 -23.61 12.05 -20.98
C GLN A 300 -23.41 12.34 -22.48
N SER A 301 -23.09 11.33 -23.31
CA SER A 301 -22.93 11.55 -24.76
C SER A 301 -24.22 11.97 -25.47
N VAL A 302 -25.38 11.48 -25.03
CA VAL A 302 -26.69 11.85 -25.60
C VAL A 302 -27.07 13.28 -25.21
N MET A 303 -26.76 13.72 -23.98
CA MET A 303 -27.00 15.09 -23.54
C MET A 303 -26.05 16.12 -24.17
N ASP A 304 -24.80 15.74 -24.47
CA ASP A 304 -23.85 16.65 -25.15
C ASP A 304 -24.19 16.81 -26.64
N ASN A 305 -24.59 15.73 -27.31
CA ASN A 305 -25.07 15.79 -28.69
C ASN A 305 -26.39 16.55 -28.83
N GLY A 306 -27.28 16.47 -27.82
CA GLY A 306 -28.53 17.22 -27.80
C GLY A 306 -28.38 18.74 -27.57
N LYS A 307 -27.20 19.21 -27.15
CA LYS A 307 -26.88 20.65 -26.97
C LYS A 307 -26.11 21.26 -28.15
N GLN A 308 -25.66 20.45 -29.11
CA GLN A 308 -24.90 20.89 -30.28
C GLN A 308 -25.75 21.07 -31.56
N GLN A 309 -27.08 20.91 -31.48
CA GLN A 309 -27.99 21.20 -32.58
C GLN A 309 -28.80 22.47 -32.29
N PRO A 310 -28.44 23.64 -32.87
CA PRO A 310 -29.40 24.67 -33.21
C PRO A 310 -30.20 24.29 -34.47
#